data_AF-A0A090VI37-F1
#
_entry.id   AF-A0A090VI37-F1
#
_cell.length_a   1.000
_cell.length_b   1.000
_cell.length_c   1.000
_cell.angle_alpha   90.00
_cell.angle_beta   90.00
_cell.angle_gamma   90.00
#
_symmetry.space_group_name_H-M   'P 1'
#
loop_
_entity.id
_entity.type
_entity.pdbx_description
1 polymer ?
#
loop_
_entity_poly.entity_id
_entity_poly.type
_entity_poly.pdbx_seq_one_letter_code
_entity_poly.pdbx_strand_id
1 'polypeptide(L)'
;MVQQLAYTLAHANEYLNHLKLNPESSASIQTMFTVSVGSNYFFEIAKLRALRILWSTLASEYQINTDCYISAVPTKRNKTLYDYNTNMLRTTTECMSAILGGANNVCNLPYDAIYHKDNEFGERIARNQLLILKHESAFDKVNNAADGAYYIESLTEQLAEKALELFKDIERNGGFLNQLKSGTIQRKIKENATKEQEQFNSGERILLGTNKHSNPNDKMAEQLQIYPFVKINKRKTLIVPIIEKRIAEQIEQTRLKNEKQNEIDN
;
A
#
# COMPACT_ATOMS: atom_id res chain seq x y z
N MET A 1 -1.61 7.75 -4.43
CA MET A 1 -0.19 7.96 -4.04
C MET A 1 0.03 9.32 -3.40
N VAL A 2 -0.29 10.43 -4.08
CA VAL A 2 -0.24 11.80 -3.50
C VAL A 2 -0.92 11.87 -2.13
N GLN A 3 -2.15 11.35 -2.02
CA GLN A 3 -2.87 11.32 -0.75
C GLN A 3 -2.14 10.53 0.35
N GLN A 4 -1.50 9.40 0.02
CA GLN A 4 -0.75 8.60 0.98
C GLN A 4 0.46 9.38 1.51
N LEU A 5 1.23 10.00 0.61
CA LEU A 5 2.39 10.83 0.98
C LEU A 5 1.98 12.02 1.86
N ALA A 6 0.98 12.80 1.43
CA ALA A 6 0.53 13.97 2.16
C ALA A 6 -0.03 13.62 3.55
N TYR A 7 -0.82 12.55 3.66
CA TYR A 7 -1.41 12.13 4.94
C TYR A 7 -0.35 11.53 5.86
N THR A 8 0.63 10.80 5.33
CA THR A 8 1.78 10.33 6.10
C THR A 8 2.58 11.52 6.66
N LEU A 9 2.84 12.54 5.83
CA LEU A 9 3.57 13.73 6.26
C LEU A 9 2.78 14.54 7.31
N ALA A 10 1.47 14.74 7.09
CA ALA A 10 0.60 15.43 8.04
C ALA A 10 0.50 14.69 9.38
N HIS A 11 0.41 13.36 9.34
CA HIS A 11 0.39 12.55 10.56
C HIS A 11 1.74 12.61 11.31
N ALA A 12 2.87 12.59 10.59
CA ALA A 12 4.19 12.78 11.19
C ALA A 12 4.32 14.18 11.83
N ASN A 13 3.85 15.21 11.14
CA ASN A 13 3.83 16.59 11.62
C ASN A 13 3.07 16.74 12.95
N GLU A 14 1.90 16.11 13.08
CA GLU A 14 1.16 16.07 14.34
C GLU A 14 1.99 15.45 15.48
N TYR A 15 2.69 14.33 15.22
CA TYR A 15 3.56 13.75 16.22
C TYR A 15 4.68 14.72 16.63
N LEU A 16 5.35 15.35 15.67
CA LEU A 16 6.42 16.31 15.95
C LEU A 16 5.93 17.52 16.75
N ASN A 17 4.73 18.03 16.48
CA ASN A 17 4.13 19.12 17.25
C ASN A 17 3.78 18.75 18.70
N HIS A 18 3.50 17.46 18.94
CA HIS A 18 3.18 16.97 20.28
C HIS A 18 4.41 16.46 21.05
N LEU A 19 5.48 16.10 20.33
CA LEU A 19 6.76 15.79 20.94
C LEU A 19 7.38 17.09 21.47
N LYS A 20 7.70 17.11 22.77
CA LYS A 20 8.49 18.19 23.36
C LYS A 20 9.94 18.00 22.92
N LEU A 21 10.25 18.48 21.72
CA LEU A 21 11.56 18.40 21.12
C LEU A 21 12.51 19.35 21.86
N ASN A 22 13.57 18.79 22.45
CA ASN A 22 14.68 19.56 23.00
C ASN A 22 15.85 19.47 22.00
N PRO A 23 16.57 20.57 21.70
CA PRO A 23 17.61 20.57 20.67
C PRO A 23 18.68 19.48 20.86
N GLU A 24 19.05 19.17 22.12
CA GLU A 24 20.07 18.16 22.43
C GLU A 24 19.64 16.71 22.13
N SER A 25 18.33 16.40 22.21
CA SER A 25 17.82 15.04 21.97
C SER A 25 17.14 14.88 20.60
N SER A 26 16.79 15.98 19.94
CA SER A 26 16.04 16.01 18.68
C SER A 26 16.76 15.31 17.52
N ALA A 27 18.09 15.44 17.47
CA ALA A 27 18.92 14.77 16.47
C ALA A 27 18.97 13.23 16.63
N SER A 28 18.60 12.68 17.79
CA SER A 28 18.61 11.23 18.04
C SER A 28 17.31 10.53 17.65
N ILE A 29 16.26 11.29 17.29
CA ILE A 29 14.98 10.72 16.88
C ILE A 29 15.15 9.97 15.56
N GLN A 30 14.83 8.68 15.58
CA GLN A 30 14.76 7.86 14.38
C GLN A 30 13.30 7.69 13.97
N THR A 31 13.01 7.98 12.70
CA THR A 31 11.66 7.86 12.15
C THR A 31 11.57 6.69 11.19
N MET A 32 10.57 5.83 11.41
CA MET A 32 10.26 4.72 10.51
C MET A 32 8.87 4.91 9.88
N PHE A 33 8.82 4.82 8.56
CA PHE A 33 7.58 4.79 7.79
C PHE A 33 7.31 3.39 7.26
N THR A 34 6.11 2.88 7.53
CA THR A 34 5.61 1.67 6.85
C THR A 34 4.74 2.07 5.67
N VAL A 35 5.12 1.65 4.47
CA VAL A 35 4.48 2.08 3.21
C VAL A 35 3.98 0.87 2.44
N SER A 36 2.72 0.93 2.00
CA SER A 36 2.17 -0.09 1.09
C SER A 36 2.62 0.16 -0.34
N VAL A 37 2.91 -0.89 -1.10
CA VAL A 37 3.35 -0.82 -2.51
C VAL A 37 2.38 -1.60 -3.40
N GLY A 38 1.90 -0.97 -4.47
CA GLY A 38 0.95 -1.56 -5.42
C GLY A 38 1.54 -1.82 -6.81
N SER A 39 0.66 -2.04 -7.79
CA SER A 39 1.03 -2.54 -9.11
C SER A 39 1.59 -1.49 -10.09
N ASN A 40 1.59 -0.19 -9.74
CA ASN A 40 2.07 0.85 -10.65
C ASN A 40 3.58 1.06 -10.48
N TYR A 41 4.35 0.17 -11.10
CA TYR A 41 5.78 -0.03 -10.89
C TYR A 41 6.62 1.26 -10.76
N PHE A 42 6.64 2.11 -11.78
CA PHE A 42 7.47 3.33 -11.76
C PHE A 42 6.96 4.39 -10.78
N PHE A 43 5.64 4.49 -10.62
CA PHE A 43 5.06 5.42 -9.66
C PHE A 43 5.36 5.01 -8.22
N GLU A 44 5.44 3.70 -7.94
CA GLU A 44 5.83 3.20 -6.62
C GLU A 44 7.30 3.48 -6.30
N ILE A 45 8.20 3.30 -7.26
CA ILE A 45 9.61 3.72 -7.14
C ILE A 45 9.67 5.22 -6.81
N ALA A 46 8.99 6.03 -7.62
CA ALA A 46 8.98 7.47 -7.47
C ALA A 46 8.35 7.93 -6.14
N LYS A 47 7.33 7.21 -5.65
CA LYS A 47 6.64 7.50 -4.39
C LYS A 47 7.56 7.33 -3.18
N LEU A 48 8.37 6.27 -3.13
CA LEU A 48 9.30 6.07 -2.02
C LEU A 48 10.40 7.13 -2.00
N ARG A 49 10.91 7.52 -3.17
CA ARG A 49 11.87 8.63 -3.31
C ARG A 49 11.24 9.96 -2.88
N ALA A 50 10.01 10.24 -3.33
CA ALA A 50 9.27 11.45 -2.95
C ALA A 50 9.01 11.52 -1.43
N LEU A 51 8.75 10.38 -0.77
CA LEU A 51 8.61 10.34 0.68
C LEU A 51 9.87 10.81 1.42
N ARG A 52 11.07 10.42 0.94
CA ARG A 52 12.33 10.87 1.55
C ARG A 52 12.53 12.37 1.38
N ILE A 53 12.24 12.91 0.19
CA ILE A 53 12.32 14.36 -0.08
C ILE A 53 11.39 15.13 0.85
N LEU A 54 10.14 14.70 0.95
CA LEU A 54 9.13 15.32 1.81
C LEU A 54 9.51 15.24 3.29
N TRP A 55 9.96 14.07 3.74
CA TRP A 55 10.40 13.88 5.12
C TRP A 55 11.61 14.76 5.44
N SER A 56 12.65 14.77 4.61
CA SER A 56 13.82 15.63 4.81
C SER A 56 13.40 17.10 4.91
N THR A 57 12.48 17.55 4.05
CA THR A 57 11.97 18.92 4.08
C THR A 57 11.29 19.24 5.41
N LEU A 58 10.42 18.36 5.89
CA LEU A 58 9.71 18.57 7.16
C LEU A 58 10.67 18.46 8.37
N ALA A 59 11.50 17.42 8.40
CA ALA A 59 12.43 17.14 9.48
C ALA A 59 13.43 18.29 9.70
N SER A 60 13.88 18.94 8.62
CA SER A 60 14.76 20.12 8.72
C SER A 60 14.11 21.29 9.46
N GLU A 61 12.81 21.53 9.31
CA GLU A 61 12.09 22.59 10.05
C GLU A 61 12.06 22.34 11.56
N TYR A 62 12.07 21.06 11.96
CA TYR A 62 12.12 20.64 13.37
C TYR A 62 13.55 20.42 13.88
N GLN A 63 14.58 20.60 13.04
CA GLN A 63 15.99 20.33 13.37
C GLN A 63 16.23 18.90 13.92
N ILE A 64 15.49 17.92 13.39
CA ILE A 64 15.65 16.50 13.70
C ILE A 64 16.41 15.77 12.58
N ASN A 65 16.64 14.47 12.78
CA ASN A 65 17.25 13.63 11.75
C ASN A 65 16.40 13.62 10.45
N THR A 66 17.02 14.04 9.35
CA THR A 66 16.41 14.08 8.02
C THR A 66 16.35 12.71 7.35
N ASP A 67 17.10 11.73 7.85
CA ASP A 67 17.01 10.35 7.40
C ASP A 67 15.75 9.69 7.95
N CYS A 68 15.17 8.79 7.16
CA CYS A 68 14.09 7.92 7.60
C CYS A 68 14.32 6.48 7.18
N TYR A 69 13.78 5.58 7.99
CA TYR A 69 13.70 4.17 7.67
C TYR A 69 12.39 3.89 6.95
N ILE A 70 12.42 3.30 5.76
CA ILE A 70 11.23 2.93 4.99
C ILE A 70 11.11 1.40 5.00
N SER A 71 10.03 0.90 5.61
CA SER A 71 9.61 -0.49 5.54
C SER A 71 8.47 -0.62 4.53
N ALA A 72 8.70 -1.33 3.43
CA ALA A 72 7.73 -1.48 2.36
C ALA A 72 7.03 -2.84 2.41
N VAL A 73 5.72 -2.86 2.16
CA VAL A 73 4.90 -4.08 2.13
C VAL A 73 3.99 -4.08 0.91
N PRO A 74 3.90 -5.16 0.13
CA PRO A 74 2.89 -5.32 -0.91
C PRO A 74 1.47 -5.04 -0.41
N THR A 75 0.68 -4.32 -1.20
CA THR A 75 -0.71 -4.03 -0.84
C THR A 75 -1.58 -5.27 -0.89
N LYS A 76 -2.53 -5.42 0.05
CA LYS A 76 -3.60 -6.44 -0.06
C LYS A 76 -4.68 -6.03 -1.06
N ARG A 77 -4.77 -4.75 -1.42
CA ARG A 77 -5.87 -4.16 -2.19
C ARG A 77 -6.09 -4.79 -3.57
N ASN A 78 -5.00 -5.23 -4.21
CA ASN A 78 -5.02 -5.87 -5.54
C ASN A 78 -4.84 -7.40 -5.50
N LYS A 79 -4.90 -8.01 -4.31
CA LYS A 79 -4.76 -9.46 -4.16
C LYS A 79 -6.10 -10.14 -4.38
N THR A 80 -6.07 -11.22 -5.16
CA THR A 80 -7.26 -11.90 -5.67
C THR A 80 -7.39 -13.27 -5.04
N LEU A 81 -8.63 -13.65 -4.76
CA LEU A 81 -8.97 -14.95 -4.22
C LEU A 81 -8.92 -16.03 -5.30
N TYR A 82 -9.50 -15.71 -6.45
CA TYR A 82 -9.40 -16.52 -7.66
C TYR A 82 -8.12 -16.21 -8.41
N ASP A 83 -7.65 -17.20 -9.16
CA ASP A 83 -6.37 -17.15 -9.85
C ASP A 83 -5.24 -16.66 -8.89
N TYR A 84 -5.21 -17.23 -7.70
CA TYR A 84 -4.37 -16.77 -6.59
C TYR A 84 -2.87 -16.84 -6.91
N ASN A 85 -2.45 -17.69 -7.84
CA ASN A 85 -1.06 -17.78 -8.28
C ASN A 85 -0.59 -16.46 -8.92
N THR A 86 -1.50 -15.70 -9.54
CA THR A 86 -1.20 -14.36 -10.07
C THR A 86 -0.80 -13.38 -8.95
N ASN A 87 -1.15 -13.64 -7.68
CA ASN A 87 -0.63 -12.86 -6.56
C ASN A 87 0.90 -12.94 -6.45
N MET A 88 1.53 -14.07 -6.80
CA MET A 88 2.99 -14.18 -6.84
C MET A 88 3.59 -13.20 -7.85
N LEU A 89 2.98 -13.06 -9.03
CA LEU A 89 3.45 -12.13 -10.06
C LEU A 89 3.34 -10.68 -9.58
N ARG A 90 2.23 -10.34 -8.91
CA ARG A 90 2.00 -9.00 -8.32
C ARG A 90 3.07 -8.68 -7.29
N THR A 91 3.28 -9.57 -6.32
CA THR A 91 4.25 -9.35 -5.24
C THR A 91 5.67 -9.24 -5.76
N THR A 92 6.06 -9.99 -6.80
CA THR A 92 7.39 -9.83 -7.42
C THR A 92 7.60 -8.38 -7.90
N THR A 93 6.68 -7.85 -8.71
CA THR A 93 6.82 -6.47 -9.24
C THR A 93 6.72 -5.40 -8.17
N GLU A 94 5.87 -5.60 -7.16
CA GLU A 94 5.73 -4.70 -6.01
C GLU A 94 7.02 -4.66 -5.18
N CYS A 95 7.59 -5.82 -4.84
CA CYS A 95 8.86 -5.90 -4.13
C CYS A 95 10.02 -5.31 -4.94
N MET A 96 10.07 -5.57 -6.25
CA MET A 96 11.06 -4.95 -7.13
C MET A 96 10.98 -3.41 -7.08
N SER A 97 9.78 -2.84 -7.22
CA SER A 97 9.61 -1.39 -7.15
C SER A 97 9.94 -0.82 -5.77
N ALA A 98 9.70 -1.57 -4.69
CA ALA A 98 10.07 -1.18 -3.35
C ALA A 98 11.60 -1.11 -3.16
N ILE A 99 12.33 -2.11 -3.65
CA ILE A 99 13.79 -2.14 -3.58
C ILE A 99 14.39 -1.01 -4.41
N LEU A 100 13.94 -0.83 -5.66
CA LEU A 100 14.43 0.23 -6.55
C LEU A 100 14.03 1.64 -6.08
N GLY A 101 12.94 1.78 -5.33
CA GLY A 101 12.55 3.02 -4.65
C GLY A 101 13.38 3.31 -3.39
N GLY A 102 14.31 2.43 -3.02
CA GLY A 102 15.20 2.61 -1.89
C GLY A 102 14.54 2.31 -0.54
N ALA A 103 13.61 1.36 -0.46
CA ALA A 103 13.13 0.87 0.83
C ALA A 103 14.27 0.24 1.64
N ASN A 104 14.34 0.52 2.95
CA ASN A 104 15.34 -0.08 3.83
C ASN A 104 15.01 -1.54 4.17
N ASN A 105 13.72 -1.86 4.25
CA ASN A 105 13.22 -3.22 4.44
C ASN A 105 12.04 -3.47 3.49
N VAL A 106 11.95 -4.69 2.96
CA VAL A 106 10.80 -5.14 2.18
C VAL A 106 10.26 -6.41 2.84
N CYS A 107 9.04 -6.34 3.36
CA CYS A 107 8.34 -7.50 3.89
C CYS A 107 7.35 -7.98 2.83
N ASN A 108 7.65 -9.11 2.20
CA ASN A 108 6.79 -9.65 1.16
C ASN A 108 5.55 -10.34 1.75
N LEU A 109 4.48 -10.41 0.96
CA LEU A 109 3.23 -11.07 1.32
C LEU A 109 3.15 -12.46 0.67
N PRO A 110 2.82 -13.54 1.42
CA PRO A 110 2.50 -14.82 0.82
C PRO A 110 1.32 -14.72 -0.17
N TYR A 111 1.39 -15.48 -1.26
CA TYR A 111 0.39 -15.43 -2.34
C TYR A 111 -1.01 -15.87 -1.88
N ASP A 112 -1.05 -16.68 -0.82
CA ASP A 112 -2.22 -17.30 -0.20
C ASP A 112 -2.69 -16.60 1.08
N ALA A 113 -2.01 -15.53 1.50
CA ALA A 113 -2.23 -14.82 2.77
C ALA A 113 -3.66 -14.29 2.99
N ILE A 114 -4.50 -14.25 1.95
CA ILE A 114 -5.87 -13.76 2.05
C ILE A 114 -6.90 -14.86 2.31
N TYR A 115 -6.56 -16.14 2.08
CA TYR A 115 -7.52 -17.26 2.18
C TYR A 115 -6.99 -18.48 2.92
N HIS A 116 -5.68 -18.56 3.13
CA HIS A 116 -5.02 -19.65 3.81
C HIS A 116 -4.46 -19.18 5.16
N LYS A 117 -4.31 -20.09 6.12
CA LYS A 117 -3.57 -19.79 7.36
C LYS A 117 -2.08 -19.70 7.04
N ASP A 118 -1.33 -19.04 7.93
CA ASP A 118 0.12 -18.99 7.84
C ASP A 118 0.68 -20.42 7.74
N ASN A 119 1.55 -20.62 6.75
CA ASN A 119 2.08 -21.92 6.40
C ASN A 119 3.48 -21.79 5.81
N GLU A 120 4.28 -22.83 6.00
CA GLU A 120 5.69 -22.83 5.60
C GLU A 120 5.87 -22.62 4.09
N PHE A 121 4.99 -23.17 3.26
CA PHE A 121 5.13 -23.08 1.81
C PHE A 121 4.92 -21.64 1.31
N GLY A 122 3.83 -20.99 1.69
CA GLY A 122 3.53 -19.60 1.33
C GLY A 122 4.62 -18.64 1.82
N GLU A 123 5.07 -18.79 3.06
CA GLU A 123 6.18 -18.01 3.63
C GLU A 123 7.50 -18.24 2.89
N ARG A 124 7.80 -19.49 2.54
CA ARG A 124 9.01 -19.84 1.77
C ARG A 124 8.97 -19.18 0.40
N ILE A 125 7.85 -19.21 -0.31
CA ILE A 125 7.71 -18.55 -1.61
C ILE A 125 7.90 -17.04 -1.47
N ALA A 126 7.25 -16.40 -0.50
CA ALA A 126 7.38 -14.96 -0.28
C ALA A 126 8.83 -14.54 0.02
N ARG A 127 9.55 -15.31 0.86
CA ARG A 127 10.97 -15.09 1.15
C ARG A 127 11.85 -15.33 -0.08
N ASN A 128 11.62 -16.42 -0.81
CA ASN A 128 12.43 -16.79 -1.97
C ASN A 128 12.33 -15.75 -3.10
N GLN A 129 11.15 -15.14 -3.30
CA GLN A 129 11.02 -14.02 -4.25
C GLN A 129 12.03 -12.90 -3.94
N LEU A 130 12.21 -12.53 -2.66
CA LEU A 130 13.19 -11.52 -2.26
C LEU A 130 14.64 -12.00 -2.41
N LEU A 131 14.91 -13.28 -2.10
CA LEU A 131 16.25 -13.86 -2.26
C LEU A 131 16.68 -13.91 -3.73
N ILE A 132 15.77 -14.27 -4.64
CA ILE A 132 16.02 -14.26 -6.09
C ILE A 132 16.31 -12.83 -6.56
N LEU A 133 15.52 -11.85 -6.14
CA LEU A 133 15.79 -10.44 -6.48
C LEU A 133 17.17 -10.01 -6.00
N LYS A 134 17.55 -10.37 -4.77
CA LYS A 134 18.84 -10.00 -4.18
C LYS A 134 20.03 -10.71 -4.83
N HIS A 135 19.96 -12.02 -5.01
CA HIS A 135 21.12 -12.84 -5.35
C HIS A 135 21.23 -13.20 -6.85
N GLU A 136 20.11 -13.23 -7.57
CA GLU A 136 20.07 -13.69 -8.96
C GLU A 136 19.71 -12.55 -9.94
N SER A 137 19.05 -11.50 -9.47
CA SER A 137 18.65 -10.35 -10.32
C SER A 137 19.61 -9.15 -10.26
N ALA A 138 20.73 -9.29 -9.53
CA ALA A 138 21.76 -8.25 -9.34
C ALA A 138 21.28 -6.95 -8.65
N PHE A 139 20.19 -7.01 -7.87
CA PHE A 139 19.70 -5.84 -7.12
C PHE A 139 20.64 -5.48 -5.95
N ASP A 140 21.59 -6.35 -5.61
CA ASP A 140 22.63 -6.12 -4.60
C ASP A 140 23.88 -5.40 -5.15
N LYS A 141 23.95 -5.15 -6.47
CA LYS A 141 25.17 -4.63 -7.12
C LYS A 141 25.26 -3.10 -7.18
N VAL A 142 24.12 -2.41 -7.21
CA VAL A 142 24.07 -0.95 -7.41
C VAL A 142 23.00 -0.36 -6.51
N ASN A 143 23.36 0.65 -5.71
CA ASN A 143 22.44 1.30 -4.77
C ASN A 143 21.44 2.25 -5.45
N ASN A 144 21.80 2.77 -6.62
CA ASN A 144 21.11 3.87 -7.30
C ASN A 144 20.62 3.50 -8.71
N ALA A 145 20.18 2.26 -8.91
CA ALA A 145 19.81 1.75 -10.24
C ALA A 145 18.70 2.56 -10.95
N ALA A 146 17.87 3.29 -10.19
CA ALA A 146 16.80 4.13 -10.72
C ALA A 146 17.17 5.62 -10.86
N ASP A 147 18.36 6.03 -10.40
CA ASP A 147 18.77 7.44 -10.39
C ASP A 147 19.12 7.92 -11.81
N GLY A 148 18.75 9.16 -12.12
CA GLY A 148 19.01 9.77 -13.43
C GLY A 148 18.06 9.30 -14.53
N ALA A 149 17.16 8.35 -14.25
CA ALA A 149 16.08 8.00 -15.16
C ALA A 149 15.06 9.15 -15.23
N TYR A 150 15.10 9.95 -16.30
CA TYR A 150 14.28 11.16 -16.46
C TYR A 150 12.80 10.98 -16.09
N TYR A 151 12.20 9.85 -16.48
CA TYR A 151 10.81 9.54 -16.14
C TYR A 151 10.59 9.38 -14.63
N ILE A 152 11.48 8.68 -13.93
CA ILE A 152 11.38 8.47 -12.48
C ILE A 152 11.64 9.78 -11.74
N GLU A 153 12.66 10.55 -12.14
CA GLU A 153 12.95 11.87 -11.56
C GLU A 153 11.74 12.80 -11.66
N SER A 154 11.16 12.93 -12.85
CA SER A 154 9.99 13.78 -13.08
C SER A 154 8.76 13.31 -12.29
N LEU A 155 8.52 12.00 -12.21
CA LEU A 155 7.44 11.47 -11.37
C LEU A 155 7.68 11.73 -9.89
N THR A 156 8.92 11.60 -9.42
CA THR A 156 9.30 11.86 -8.02
C THR A 156 9.01 13.31 -7.65
N GLU A 157 9.45 14.26 -8.48
CA GLU A 157 9.20 15.68 -8.27
C GLU A 157 7.70 16.00 -8.25
N GLN A 158 6.95 15.55 -9.28
CA GLN A 158 5.51 15.79 -9.36
C GLN A 158 4.74 15.19 -8.17
N LEU A 159 5.14 14.00 -7.69
CA LEU A 159 4.52 13.37 -6.53
C LEU A 159 4.83 14.14 -5.24
N ALA A 160 6.07 14.60 -5.08
CA ALA A 160 6.50 15.39 -3.93
C ALA A 160 5.76 16.74 -3.90
N GLU A 161 5.76 17.50 -5.00
CA GLU A 161 5.09 18.80 -5.08
C GLU A 161 3.59 18.70 -4.76
N LYS A 162 2.87 17.79 -5.43
CA LYS A 162 1.43 17.61 -5.22
C LYS A 162 1.11 17.14 -3.79
N ALA A 163 1.98 16.31 -3.21
CA ALA A 163 1.80 15.85 -1.84
C ALA A 163 2.08 16.98 -0.83
N LEU A 164 3.09 17.80 -1.08
CA LEU A 164 3.41 18.97 -0.26
C LEU A 164 2.29 20.01 -0.31
N GLU A 165 1.71 20.26 -1.48
CA GLU A 165 0.56 21.16 -1.64
C GLU A 165 -0.65 20.66 -0.82
N LEU A 166 -0.97 19.38 -0.94
CA LEU A 166 -2.05 18.76 -0.16
C LEU A 166 -1.74 18.78 1.36
N PHE A 167 -0.50 18.54 1.77
CA PHE A 167 -0.07 18.69 3.16
C PHE A 167 -0.30 20.12 3.66
N LYS A 168 0.15 21.14 2.92
CA LYS A 168 -0.06 22.56 3.26
C LYS A 168 -1.54 22.92 3.36
N ASP A 169 -2.38 22.34 2.51
CA ASP A 169 -3.84 22.50 2.61
C ASP A 169 -4.39 21.85 3.90
N ILE A 170 -3.88 20.68 4.29
CA ILE A 170 -4.28 20.04 5.56
C ILE A 170 -3.95 20.93 6.76
N GLU A 171 -2.72 21.44 6.82
CA GLU A 171 -2.26 22.31 7.91
C GLU A 171 -3.04 23.63 7.96
N ARG A 172 -3.32 24.27 6.81
CA ARG A 172 -4.15 25.49 6.74
C ARG A 172 -5.58 25.27 7.27
N ASN A 173 -6.11 24.06 7.15
CA ASN A 173 -7.43 23.69 7.61
C ASN A 173 -7.43 23.09 9.04
N GLY A 174 -6.39 23.39 9.82
CA GLY A 174 -6.32 23.07 11.25
C GLY A 174 -5.69 21.72 11.58
N GLY A 175 -4.89 21.16 10.67
CA GLY A 175 -4.08 19.96 10.92
C GLY A 175 -4.80 18.64 10.72
N PHE A 176 -4.03 17.55 10.71
CA PHE A 176 -4.50 16.20 10.45
C PHE A 176 -5.51 15.71 11.50
N LEU A 177 -5.28 15.98 12.79
CA LEU A 177 -6.17 15.50 13.85
C LEU A 177 -7.56 16.14 13.77
N ASN A 178 -7.63 17.43 13.42
CA ASN A 178 -8.90 18.13 13.21
C ASN A 178 -9.64 17.56 11.99
N GLN A 179 -8.94 17.35 10.88
CA GLN A 179 -9.52 16.74 9.69
C GLN A 179 -9.98 15.30 9.91
N LEU A 180 -9.27 14.55 10.75
CA LEU A 180 -9.64 13.19 11.12
C LEU A 180 -10.91 13.17 11.99
N LYS A 181 -11.02 14.07 12.97
CA LYS A 181 -12.19 14.19 13.87
C LYS A 181 -13.43 14.70 13.11
N SER A 182 -13.26 15.61 12.16
CA SER A 182 -14.34 16.10 11.30
C SER A 182 -14.77 15.11 10.22
N GLY A 183 -14.03 14.00 10.02
CA GLY A 183 -14.36 12.97 9.03
C GLY A 183 -13.85 13.26 7.61
N THR A 184 -13.09 14.33 7.41
CA THR A 184 -12.63 14.76 6.07
C THR A 184 -11.65 13.76 5.46
N ILE A 185 -10.69 13.26 6.25
CA ILE A 185 -9.71 12.26 5.81
C ILE A 185 -10.42 10.99 5.32
N GLN A 186 -11.36 10.48 6.11
CA GLN A 186 -12.13 9.26 5.81
C GLN A 186 -12.98 9.44 4.57
N ARG A 187 -13.66 10.59 4.44
CA ARG A 187 -14.47 10.92 3.26
C ARG A 187 -13.61 10.95 2.01
N LYS A 188 -12.45 11.62 2.03
CA LYS A 188 -11.54 11.72 0.88
C LYS A 188 -10.94 10.37 0.48
N ILE A 189 -10.61 9.51 1.44
CA ILE A 189 -10.17 8.14 1.16
C ILE A 189 -11.31 7.32 0.53
N LYS A 190 -12.53 7.47 1.03
CA LYS A 190 -13.71 6.80 0.48
C LYS A 190 -14.02 7.26 -0.95
N GLU A 191 -13.95 8.56 -1.22
CA GLU A 191 -14.10 9.13 -2.58
C GLU A 191 -13.11 8.47 -3.56
N ASN A 192 -11.83 8.39 -3.19
CA ASN A 192 -10.81 7.72 -4.01
C ASN A 192 -11.07 6.22 -4.17
N ALA A 193 -11.49 5.53 -3.11
CA ALA A 193 -11.79 4.11 -3.15
C ALA A 193 -13.00 3.79 -4.03
N THR A 194 -14.05 4.65 -4.00
CA THR A 194 -15.22 4.54 -4.88
C THR A 194 -14.83 4.75 -6.34
N LYS A 195 -14.06 5.80 -6.65
CA LYS A 195 -13.57 6.05 -8.01
C LYS A 195 -12.76 4.86 -8.54
N GLU A 196 -11.87 4.31 -7.72
CA GLU A 196 -11.08 3.13 -8.13
C GLU A 196 -11.97 1.89 -8.39
N GLN A 197 -13.04 1.72 -7.60
CA GLN A 197 -14.01 0.64 -7.81
C GLN A 197 -14.81 0.84 -9.10
N GLU A 198 -15.21 2.07 -9.43
CA GLU A 198 -15.90 2.41 -10.68
C GLU A 198 -15.01 2.12 -11.90
N GLN A 199 -13.72 2.48 -11.84
CA GLN A 199 -12.74 2.14 -12.88
C GLN A 199 -12.56 0.63 -13.03
N PHE A 200 -12.57 -0.12 -11.93
CA PHE A 200 -12.51 -1.58 -11.98
C PHE A 200 -13.77 -2.21 -12.59
N ASN A 201 -14.94 -1.71 -12.21
CA ASN A 201 -16.23 -2.21 -12.69
C ASN A 201 -16.45 -1.90 -14.18
N SER A 202 -15.97 -0.75 -14.66
CA SER A 202 -16.03 -0.35 -16.07
C SER A 202 -14.96 -1.00 -16.95
N GLY A 203 -13.97 -1.68 -16.35
CA GLY A 203 -12.86 -2.32 -17.05
C GLY A 203 -11.71 -1.38 -17.42
N GLU A 204 -11.75 -0.10 -17.06
CA GLU A 204 -10.63 0.84 -17.19
C GLU A 204 -9.44 0.38 -16.35
N ARG A 205 -9.71 -0.10 -15.13
CA ARG A 205 -8.70 -0.69 -14.24
C ARG A 205 -8.76 -2.21 -14.31
N ILE A 206 -7.77 -2.80 -14.98
CA ILE A 206 -7.70 -4.24 -15.20
C ILE A 206 -7.06 -4.94 -13.98
N LEU A 207 -7.69 -6.03 -13.55
CA LEU A 207 -7.13 -7.01 -12.63
C LEU A 207 -7.24 -8.41 -13.25
N LEU A 208 -6.12 -8.88 -13.79
CA LEU A 208 -6.01 -10.14 -14.49
C LEU A 208 -6.46 -11.32 -13.60
N GLY A 209 -7.17 -12.28 -14.21
CA GLY A 209 -7.74 -13.44 -13.53
C GLY A 209 -9.06 -13.12 -12.78
N THR A 210 -9.44 -11.84 -12.72
CA THR A 210 -10.65 -11.38 -12.01
C THR A 210 -11.65 -10.70 -12.95
N ASN A 211 -11.47 -9.42 -13.28
CA ASN A 211 -12.38 -8.70 -14.18
C ASN A 211 -11.99 -8.84 -15.66
N LYS A 212 -10.82 -9.42 -15.93
CA LYS A 212 -10.31 -9.71 -17.27
C LYS A 212 -9.66 -11.10 -17.28
N HIS A 213 -9.99 -11.89 -18.31
CA HIS A 213 -9.51 -13.27 -18.46
C HIS A 213 -9.77 -14.14 -17.21
N SER A 214 -10.97 -14.04 -16.63
CA SER A 214 -11.37 -14.94 -15.55
C SER A 214 -11.53 -16.37 -16.07
N ASN A 215 -11.06 -17.35 -15.28
CA ASN A 215 -11.29 -18.77 -15.55
C ASN A 215 -12.61 -19.21 -14.88
N PRO A 216 -13.68 -19.55 -15.63
CA PRO A 216 -14.96 -19.95 -15.02
C PRO A 216 -14.91 -21.25 -14.21
N ASN A 217 -13.93 -22.12 -14.50
CA ASN A 217 -13.76 -23.42 -13.86
C ASN A 217 -12.94 -23.35 -12.56
N ASP A 218 -12.32 -22.20 -12.27
CA ASP A 218 -11.62 -22.00 -11.00
C ASP A 218 -12.63 -21.94 -9.83
N LYS A 219 -12.33 -22.63 -8.74
CA LYS A 219 -13.23 -22.83 -7.59
C LYS A 219 -12.47 -22.56 -6.31
N MET A 220 -13.09 -21.83 -5.39
CA MET A 220 -12.41 -21.41 -4.16
C MET A 220 -13.16 -21.77 -2.89
N ALA A 221 -14.46 -22.10 -2.96
CA ALA A 221 -15.29 -22.35 -1.77
C ALA A 221 -14.67 -23.36 -0.79
N GLU A 222 -14.16 -24.48 -1.29
CA GLU A 222 -13.55 -25.56 -0.47
C GLU A 222 -12.12 -25.26 -0.01
N GLN A 223 -11.43 -24.29 -0.63
CA GLN A 223 -10.03 -23.97 -0.33
C GLN A 223 -9.87 -22.93 0.78
N LEU A 224 -10.95 -22.29 1.22
CA LEU A 224 -10.91 -21.24 2.24
C LEU A 224 -10.64 -21.81 3.63
N GLN A 225 -9.52 -21.44 4.25
CA GLN A 225 -9.25 -21.74 5.66
C GLN A 225 -9.51 -20.54 6.57
N ILE A 226 -9.48 -19.33 6.02
CA ILE A 226 -9.83 -18.09 6.70
C ILE A 226 -10.90 -17.33 5.91
N TYR A 227 -11.64 -16.47 6.59
CA TYR A 227 -12.66 -15.64 5.95
C TYR A 227 -11.98 -14.45 5.22
N PRO A 228 -12.03 -14.38 3.87
CA PRO A 228 -11.18 -13.47 3.07
C PRO A 228 -11.78 -12.07 2.88
N PHE A 229 -12.90 -11.78 3.53
CA PHE A 229 -13.68 -10.55 3.37
C PHE A 229 -13.75 -9.75 4.66
N VAL A 230 -14.08 -8.48 4.53
CA VAL A 230 -14.18 -7.58 5.67
C VAL A 230 -15.34 -8.00 6.58
N LYS A 231 -15.03 -8.28 7.85
CA LYS A 231 -16.04 -8.44 8.90
C LYS A 231 -16.44 -7.09 9.46
N ILE A 232 -17.67 -6.65 9.20
CA ILE A 232 -18.18 -5.37 9.71
C ILE A 232 -18.82 -5.61 11.08
N ASN A 233 -18.11 -5.23 12.14
CA ASN A 233 -18.64 -5.21 13.51
C ASN A 233 -19.15 -3.81 13.83
N LYS A 234 -20.47 -3.64 13.96
CA LYS A 234 -21.09 -2.36 14.31
C LYS A 234 -20.75 -2.01 15.75
N ARG A 235 -19.97 -0.95 15.94
CA ARG A 235 -19.66 -0.38 17.26
C ARG A 235 -19.68 1.15 17.18
N LYS A 236 -20.11 1.81 18.26
CA LYS A 236 -19.97 3.26 18.38
C LYS A 236 -18.47 3.60 18.46
N THR A 237 -18.03 4.51 17.60
CA THR A 237 -16.64 4.98 17.56
C THR A 237 -16.65 6.50 17.54
N LEU A 238 -15.64 7.11 18.17
CA LEU A 238 -15.45 8.56 18.12
C LEU A 238 -15.06 9.01 16.71
N ILE A 239 -14.36 8.15 15.97
CA ILE A 239 -13.84 8.39 14.64
C ILE A 239 -14.22 7.19 13.79
N VAL A 240 -14.85 7.44 12.63
CA VAL A 240 -15.22 6.38 11.70
C VAL A 240 -13.95 5.65 11.24
N PRO A 241 -13.90 4.31 11.37
CA PRO A 241 -12.72 3.56 10.94
C PRO A 241 -12.61 3.52 9.43
N ILE A 242 -11.38 3.57 8.93
CA ILE A 242 -11.08 3.28 7.53
C ILE A 242 -11.11 1.76 7.36
N ILE A 243 -11.98 1.28 6.48
CA ILE A 243 -12.16 -0.14 6.23
C ILE A 243 -11.23 -0.58 5.11
N GLU A 244 -10.31 -1.48 5.40
CA GLU A 244 -9.47 -2.12 4.39
C GLU A 244 -10.33 -3.04 3.52
N LYS A 245 -10.49 -2.72 2.23
CA LYS A 245 -11.29 -3.51 1.29
C LYS A 245 -10.48 -3.80 0.02
N ARG A 246 -10.51 -5.05 -0.44
CA ARG A 246 -9.89 -5.45 -1.71
C ARG A 246 -10.77 -5.03 -2.88
N ILE A 247 -10.17 -4.70 -4.02
CA ILE A 247 -10.92 -4.23 -5.19
C ILE A 247 -11.78 -5.34 -5.82
N ALA A 248 -11.30 -6.59 -5.73
CA ALA A 248 -11.98 -7.77 -6.24
C ALA A 248 -13.09 -8.31 -5.32
N GLU A 249 -13.25 -7.77 -4.12
CA GLU A 249 -14.09 -8.38 -3.08
C GLU A 249 -15.57 -8.56 -3.50
N GLN A 250 -16.15 -7.59 -4.21
CA GLN A 250 -17.56 -7.67 -4.64
C GLN A 250 -17.80 -8.81 -5.64
N ILE A 251 -16.95 -8.92 -6.65
CA ILE A 251 -17.08 -9.96 -7.69
C ILE A 251 -16.79 -11.35 -7.11
N GLU A 252 -15.83 -11.45 -6.19
CA GLU A 252 -15.50 -12.70 -5.49
C GLU A 252 -16.62 -13.18 -4.57
N GLN A 253 -17.28 -12.28 -3.84
CA GLN A 253 -18.43 -12.62 -3.01
C GLN A 253 -19.58 -13.18 -3.86
N THR A 254 -19.87 -12.57 -5.01
CA THR A 254 -20.89 -13.06 -5.94
C THR A 254 -20.52 -14.44 -6.48
N ARG A 255 -19.25 -14.64 -6.85
CA ARG A 255 -18.76 -15.91 -7.39
C ARG A 255 -18.83 -17.05 -6.38
N LEU A 256 -18.41 -16.82 -5.14
CA LEU A 256 -18.52 -17.81 -4.05
C LEU A 256 -19.98 -18.18 -3.72
N LYS A 257 -20.91 -17.21 -3.80
CA LYS A 257 -22.34 -17.50 -3.63
C LYS A 257 -22.86 -18.44 -4.72
N ASN A 258 -22.47 -18.19 -5.97
CA ASN A 258 -22.85 -19.03 -7.10
C ASN A 258 -22.24 -20.44 -7.02
N GLU A 259 -21.02 -20.58 -6.50
CA GLU A 259 -20.41 -21.89 -6.23
C GLU A 259 -21.24 -22.70 -5.25
N LYS A 260 -21.62 -22.11 -4.11
CA LYS A 260 -22.43 -22.78 -3.09
C LYS A 260 -23.83 -23.15 -3.57
N GLN A 261 -24.44 -22.32 -4.43
CA GLN A 261 -25.77 -22.62 -4.96
C GLN A 261 -25.74 -23.84 -5.88
N ASN A 262 -24.74 -23.93 -6.76
CA ASN A 262 -24.56 -25.07 -7.66
C ASN A 262 -24.23 -26.38 -6.94
N GLU A 263 -23.68 -26.33 -5.72
CA GLU A 263 -23.46 -27.51 -4.86
C GLU A 263 -24.75 -27.99 -4.18
N ILE A 264 -25.74 -27.12 -3.98
CA ILE A 264 -27.03 -27.46 -3.36
C ILE A 264 -28.01 -28.03 -4.39
N ASP A 265 -27.90 -27.59 -5.65
CA ASP A 265 -28.78 -27.97 -6.75
C ASP A 265 -28.34 -29.26 -7.48
N ASN A 266 -27.18 -29.85 -7.12
CA ASN A 266 -26.64 -31.13 -7.61
C ASN A 266 -26.62 -32.19 -6.51
#